data_AF-A0A176EBZ4-F1
#
_entry.id   AF-A0A176EBZ4-F1
#
_cell.length_a   1.000
_cell.length_b   1.000
_cell.length_c   1.000
_cell.angle_alpha   90.00
_cell.angle_beta   90.00
_cell.angle_gamma   90.00
#
_symmetry.space_group_name_H-M   'P 1'
#
loop_
_entity.id
_entity.type
_entity.pdbx_description
1 polymer ?
#
loop_
_entity_poly.entity_id
_entity_poly.type
_entity_poly.pdbx_seq_one_letter_code
_entity_poly.pdbx_strand_id
1 'polypeptide(L)'
;MILNPRYGRIGLLAMPQIVLEDIFGPPAELLGYLVLPAAALLGLLDPMMAVAFFFVSVVFGCVLSLGTLALEEQQLRRTPNAKDLLRLGAAAVLENFGYRQINLWYRMAGIRRYFRNDTSWAAVPRVGLGKS
;
A
#
# COMPACT_ATOMS: atom_id res chain seq x y z
N MET A 1 1.49 11.96 20.49
CA MET A 1 2.78 11.71 19.79
C MET A 1 2.85 12.41 18.44
N ILE A 2 1.75 12.46 17.68
CA ILE A 2 1.68 13.14 16.37
C ILE A 2 1.95 14.64 16.53
N LEU A 3 2.83 15.18 15.68
CA LEU A 3 3.24 16.60 15.63
C LEU A 3 3.74 17.15 16.97
N ASN A 4 4.29 16.29 17.84
CA ASN A 4 4.79 16.72 19.13
C ASN A 4 6.33 16.82 19.11
N PRO A 5 6.91 18.02 19.25
CA PRO A 5 8.36 18.23 19.20
C PRO A 5 9.12 17.53 20.35
N ARG A 6 8.45 17.16 21.44
CA ARG A 6 9.07 16.37 22.53
C ARG A 6 9.56 15.00 22.09
N TYR A 7 9.02 14.45 21.01
CA TYR A 7 9.41 13.15 20.46
C TYR A 7 10.39 13.27 19.29
N GLY A 8 11.00 14.44 19.09
CA GLY A 8 12.01 14.69 18.07
C GLY A 8 11.52 14.40 16.65
N ARG A 9 12.41 13.83 15.81
CA ARG A 9 12.10 13.50 14.40
C ARG A 9 10.97 12.48 14.26
N ILE A 10 10.80 11.56 15.22
CA ILE A 10 9.75 10.54 15.18
C ILE A 10 8.38 11.19 15.33
N GLY A 11 8.20 12.05 16.32
CA GLY A 11 6.93 12.75 16.55
C GLY A 11 6.58 13.79 15.48
N LEU A 12 7.59 14.46 14.92
CA LEU A 12 7.39 15.57 13.99
C LEU A 12 7.29 15.14 12.52
N LEU A 13 7.99 14.09 12.11
CA LEU A 13 8.05 13.66 10.70
C LEU A 13 7.45 12.27 10.47
N ALA A 14 7.90 11.26 11.22
CA ALA A 14 7.47 9.88 10.99
C ALA A 14 5.98 9.67 11.35
N MET A 15 5.54 10.17 12.50
CA MET A 15 4.16 9.98 12.96
C MET A 15 3.13 10.64 12.03
N PRO A 16 3.30 11.90 11.56
CA PRO A 16 2.38 12.49 10.58
C PRO A 16 2.37 11.76 9.24
N GLN A 17 3.52 11.29 8.76
CA GLN A 17 3.60 10.50 7.54
C GLN A 17 2.79 9.20 7.67
N ILE A 18 2.95 8.47 8.78
CA ILE A 18 2.18 7.24 9.06
C ILE A 18 0.68 7.54 9.07
N VAL A 19 0.25 8.65 9.70
CA VAL A 19 -1.16 9.05 9.70
C VAL A 19 -1.68 9.30 8.27
N LEU A 20 -0.91 9.99 7.43
CA LEU A 20 -1.30 10.24 6.04
C LEU A 20 -1.41 8.93 5.24
N GLU A 21 -0.44 8.05 5.36
CA GLU A 21 -0.42 6.80 4.58
C GLU A 21 -1.41 5.75 5.10
N ASP A 22 -1.56 5.61 6.41
CA ASP A 22 -2.40 4.58 7.03
C ASP A 22 -3.84 4.98 7.26
N ILE A 23 -4.11 6.25 7.59
CA ILE A 23 -5.48 6.71 7.86
C ILE A 23 -6.09 7.32 6.62
N PHE A 24 -5.37 8.18 5.88
CA PHE A 24 -5.91 8.83 4.68
C PHE A 24 -5.70 8.02 3.40
N GLY A 25 -4.66 7.18 3.34
CA GLY A 25 -4.39 6.31 2.19
C GLY A 25 -5.57 5.42 1.79
N PRO A 26 -6.13 4.59 2.69
CA PRO A 26 -7.23 3.68 2.33
C PRO A 26 -8.50 4.41 1.84
N PRO A 27 -9.00 5.47 2.51
CA PRO A 27 -10.13 6.23 1.98
C PRO A 27 -9.85 6.88 0.62
N ALA A 28 -8.66 7.44 0.42
CA ALA A 28 -8.29 8.06 -0.86
C ALA A 28 -8.22 7.02 -1.99
N GLU A 29 -7.71 5.82 -1.72
CA GLU A 29 -7.67 4.72 -2.69
C GLU A 29 -9.09 4.26 -3.07
N LEU A 30 -9.98 4.11 -2.09
CA LEU A 30 -11.38 3.78 -2.34
C LEU A 30 -12.09 4.84 -3.18
N LEU A 31 -11.88 6.12 -2.86
CA LEU A 31 -12.41 7.23 -3.66
C LEU A 31 -11.88 7.19 -5.10
N GLY A 32 -10.59 6.92 -5.29
CA GLY A 32 -10.01 6.73 -6.62
C GLY A 32 -10.72 5.63 -7.41
N TYR A 33 -10.96 4.47 -6.78
CA TYR A 33 -11.67 3.36 -7.42
C TYR A 33 -13.14 3.66 -7.78
N LEU A 34 -13.79 4.60 -7.10
CA LEU A 34 -15.17 5.00 -7.39
C LEU A 34 -15.24 6.15 -8.41
N VAL A 35 -14.38 7.16 -8.25
CA VAL A 35 -14.40 8.39 -9.05
C VAL A 35 -13.94 8.13 -10.49
N LEU A 36 -12.91 7.32 -10.70
CA LEU A 36 -12.40 7.04 -12.06
C LEU A 36 -13.48 6.40 -12.98
N PRO A 37 -14.16 5.32 -12.57
CA PRO A 37 -15.25 4.75 -13.36
C PRO A 37 -16.44 5.72 -13.52
N ALA A 38 -16.82 6.44 -12.45
CA ALA A 38 -17.91 7.41 -12.53
C ALA A 38 -17.61 8.54 -13.52
N ALA A 39 -16.40 9.08 -13.50
CA ALA A 39 -15.97 10.13 -14.41
C ALA A 39 -15.88 9.62 -15.87
N ALA A 40 -15.50 8.35 -16.07
CA ALA A 40 -15.54 7.71 -17.39
C ALA A 40 -16.98 7.57 -17.91
N LEU A 41 -17.91 7.09 -17.08
CA LEU A 41 -19.32 6.91 -17.46
C LEU A 41 -20.04 8.24 -17.75
N LEU A 42 -19.68 9.30 -17.02
CA LEU A 42 -20.23 10.64 -17.22
C LEU A 42 -19.58 11.38 -18.41
N GLY A 43 -18.60 10.78 -19.10
CA GLY A 43 -17.87 11.42 -20.19
C GLY A 43 -17.01 12.61 -19.75
N LEU A 44 -16.70 12.71 -18.45
CA LEU A 44 -15.85 13.76 -17.88
C LEU A 44 -14.36 13.47 -18.06
N LEU A 45 -14.01 12.22 -18.39
CA LEU A 45 -12.64 11.81 -18.67
C LEU A 45 -12.34 11.92 -20.16
N ASP A 46 -11.31 12.70 -20.47
CA ASP A 46 -10.64 12.62 -21.76
C ASP A 46 -9.82 11.30 -21.81
N PRO A 47 -10.08 10.41 -22.79
CA PRO A 47 -9.38 9.12 -22.88
C PRO A 47 -7.86 9.26 -23.08
N MET A 48 -7.42 10.28 -23.82
CA MET A 48 -5.99 10.56 -24.03
C MET A 48 -5.32 10.96 -22.71
N MET A 49 -5.97 11.84 -21.94
CA MET A 49 -5.50 12.28 -20.63
C MET A 49 -5.42 11.11 -19.65
N ALA A 50 -6.43 10.23 -19.63
CA ALA A 50 -6.45 9.06 -18.76
C ALA A 50 -5.29 8.08 -19.07
N VAL A 51 -5.04 7.80 -20.35
CA VAL A 51 -3.93 6.94 -20.77
C VAL A 51 -2.58 7.59 -20.47
N ALA A 52 -2.42 8.89 -20.76
CA ALA A 52 -1.20 9.62 -20.44
C ALA A 52 -0.89 9.59 -18.93
N PHE A 53 -1.89 9.84 -18.09
CA PHE A 53 -1.74 9.80 -16.64
C PHE A 53 -1.39 8.40 -16.13
N PHE A 54 -1.98 7.36 -16.71
CA PHE A 54 -1.64 5.97 -16.41
C PHE A 54 -0.16 5.68 -16.70
N PHE A 55 0.34 6.05 -17.90
CA PHE A 55 1.74 5.86 -18.25
C PHE A 55 2.69 6.61 -17.32
N VAL A 56 2.39 7.88 -17.01
CA VAL A 56 3.20 8.67 -16.06
C VAL A 56 3.24 8.00 -14.69
N SER A 57 2.09 7.51 -14.21
CA SER A 57 2.00 6.82 -12.92
C SER A 57 2.82 5.52 -12.90
N VAL A 58 2.78 4.74 -13.98
CA VAL A 58 3.58 3.51 -14.12
C VAL A 58 5.07 3.82 -14.15
N VAL A 59 5.50 4.78 -14.97
CA VAL A 59 6.91 5.19 -15.05
C VAL A 59 7.40 5.72 -13.70
N PHE A 60 6.61 6.55 -13.03
CA PHE A 60 6.93 7.05 -11.69
C PHE A 60 7.08 5.91 -10.68
N GLY A 61 6.17 4.93 -10.69
CA GLY A 61 6.27 3.72 -9.89
C GLY A 61 7.56 2.94 -10.17
N CYS A 62 7.90 2.73 -11.44
CA CYS A 62 9.15 2.07 -11.83
C CYS A 62 10.39 2.82 -11.32
N VAL A 63 10.42 4.16 -11.44
CA VAL A 63 11.52 4.98 -10.91
C VAL A 63 11.65 4.83 -9.40
N LEU A 64 10.54 4.83 -8.66
CA LEU A 64 10.56 4.59 -7.22
C LEU A 64 11.09 3.19 -6.88
N SER A 65 10.62 2.14 -7.54
CA SER A 65 11.09 0.76 -7.31
C SER A 65 12.57 0.57 -7.64
N LEU A 66 13.06 1.18 -8.72
CA LEU A 66 14.48 1.18 -9.06
C LEU A 66 15.30 1.96 -8.02
N GLY A 67 14.76 3.07 -7.53
CA GLY A 67 15.36 3.86 -6.44
C GLY A 67 15.49 3.05 -5.16
N THR A 68 14.45 2.32 -4.76
CA THR A 68 14.51 1.46 -3.57
C THR A 68 15.50 0.32 -3.75
N LEU A 69 15.54 -0.32 -4.93
CA LEU A 69 16.51 -1.40 -5.21
C LEU A 69 17.96 -0.88 -5.17
N ALA A 70 18.22 0.32 -5.70
CA ALA A 70 19.53 0.94 -5.66
C ALA A 70 19.98 1.26 -4.21
N LEU A 71 19.06 1.74 -3.38
CA LEU A 71 19.31 1.97 -1.95
C LEU A 71 19.54 0.66 -1.19
N GLU A 72 18.79 -0.38 -1.52
CA GLU A 72 18.90 -1.71 -0.92
C GLU A 72 20.25 -2.37 -1.24
N GLU A 73 20.71 -2.30 -2.50
CA GLU A 73 22.03 -2.81 -2.91
C GLU A 73 23.17 -2.07 -2.17
N GLN A 74 23.05 -0.75 -2.00
CA GLN A 74 24.01 0.03 -1.21
C GLN A 74 24.04 -0.37 0.28
N GLN A 75 22.88 -0.68 0.88
CA GLN A 75 22.78 -0.93 2.32
C GLN A 75 23.00 -2.39 2.73
N LEU A 76 22.53 -3.35 1.94
CA LEU A 76 22.34 -4.74 2.40
C LEU A 76 23.22 -5.77 1.66
N ARG A 77 23.82 -5.46 0.49
CA ARG A 77 24.67 -6.37 -0.31
C ARG A 77 24.12 -7.81 -0.42
N ARG A 78 22.81 -7.98 -0.59
CA ARG A 78 22.19 -9.29 -0.40
C ARG A 78 21.02 -9.54 -1.32
N THR A 79 21.29 -9.80 -2.61
CA THR A 79 20.49 -10.78 -3.35
C THR A 79 21.33 -11.52 -4.42
N PRO A 80 21.69 -12.80 -4.20
CA PRO A 80 22.67 -13.49 -5.06
C PRO A 80 22.09 -14.24 -6.29
N ASN A 81 20.76 -14.23 -6.56
CA ASN A 81 20.22 -15.07 -7.64
C ASN A 81 19.09 -14.41 -8.46
N ALA A 82 19.31 -14.28 -9.78
CA ALA A 82 18.38 -13.62 -10.72
C ALA A 82 17.00 -14.30 -10.83
N LYS A 83 16.93 -15.61 -10.57
CA LYS A 83 15.65 -16.34 -10.57
C LYS A 83 14.74 -15.93 -9.41
N ASP A 84 15.30 -15.61 -8.25
CA ASP A 84 14.50 -15.21 -7.09
C ASP A 84 14.00 -13.78 -7.25
N LEU A 85 14.80 -12.90 -7.87
CA LEU A 85 14.35 -11.56 -8.29
C LEU A 85 13.18 -11.62 -9.28
N LEU A 86 13.22 -12.54 -10.25
CA LEU A 86 12.13 -12.67 -11.23
C LEU A 86 10.84 -13.21 -10.60
N ARG A 87 10.94 -14.14 -9.64
CA ARG A 87 9.78 -14.62 -8.86
C ARG A 87 9.19 -13.52 -7.97
N LEU A 88 10.03 -12.74 -7.29
CA LEU A 88 9.60 -11.59 -6.50
C LEU A 88 8.93 -10.53 -7.39
N GLY A 89 9.48 -10.25 -8.58
CA GLY A 89 8.87 -9.35 -9.56
C GLY A 89 7.49 -9.82 -10.03
N ALA A 90 7.35 -11.11 -10.36
CA ALA A 90 6.05 -11.68 -10.74
C ALA A 90 5.04 -11.62 -9.58
N ALA A 91 5.47 -11.90 -8.34
CA ALA A 91 4.63 -11.77 -7.16
C ALA A 91 4.17 -10.33 -6.92
N ALA A 92 5.06 -9.35 -7.06
CA ALA A 92 4.74 -7.93 -6.92
C ALA A 92 3.72 -7.45 -7.97
N VAL A 93 3.81 -7.94 -9.21
CA VAL A 93 2.80 -7.66 -10.25
C VAL A 93 1.45 -8.28 -9.87
N LEU A 94 1.44 -9.57 -9.50
CA LEU A 94 0.21 -10.26 -9.11
C LEU A 94 -0.46 -9.63 -7.88
N GLU A 95 0.31 -9.09 -6.94
CA GLU A 95 -0.20 -8.42 -5.75
C GLU A 95 -1.09 -7.20 -6.09
N ASN A 96 -0.78 -6.49 -7.18
CA ASN A 96 -1.60 -5.38 -7.66
C ASN A 96 -2.97 -5.85 -8.17
N PHE A 97 -3.10 -7.11 -8.58
CA PHE A 97 -4.32 -7.72 -9.08
C PHE A 97 -5.04 -8.52 -7.99
N GLY A 98 -5.86 -7.84 -7.20
CA GLY A 98 -6.77 -8.44 -6.23
C GLY A 98 -6.28 -8.35 -4.79
N TYR A 99 -5.00 -8.64 -4.52
CA TYR A 99 -4.49 -8.60 -3.15
C TYR A 99 -4.50 -7.17 -2.57
N ARG A 100 -4.12 -6.17 -3.37
CA ARG A 100 -4.18 -4.76 -2.94
C ARG A 100 -5.61 -4.32 -2.57
N GLN A 101 -6.59 -4.76 -3.35
CA GLN A 101 -8.02 -4.49 -3.14
C GLN A 101 -8.54 -5.19 -1.86
N ILE A 102 -8.08 -6.42 -1.60
CA ILE A 102 -8.39 -7.15 -0.37
C ILE A 102 -7.74 -6.45 0.85
N ASN A 103 -6.50 -6.00 0.72
CA ASN A 103 -5.82 -5.26 1.79
C ASN A 103 -6.55 -3.94 2.09
N LEU A 104 -6.98 -3.22 1.05
CA LEU A 104 -7.83 -2.03 1.20
C LEU A 104 -9.10 -2.35 2.00
N TRP A 105 -9.78 -3.47 1.70
CA TRP A 105 -10.94 -3.91 2.46
C TRP A 105 -10.63 -4.13 3.95
N TYR A 106 -9.53 -4.82 4.26
CA TYR A 106 -9.11 -5.04 5.65
C TYR A 106 -8.74 -3.74 6.37
N ARG A 107 -8.05 -2.81 5.70
CA ARG A 107 -7.71 -1.49 6.26
C ARG A 107 -8.97 -0.67 6.55
N MET A 108 -9.95 -0.67 5.63
CA MET A 108 -11.24 0.00 5.83
C MET A 108 -12.05 -0.64 6.97
N ALA A 109 -12.03 -1.97 7.09
CA ALA A 109 -12.65 -2.67 8.22
C ALA A 109 -11.98 -2.30 9.55
N GLY A 110 -10.65 -2.20 9.58
CA GLY A 110 -9.89 -1.74 10.74
C GLY A 110 -10.28 -0.33 11.18
N ILE A 111 -10.35 0.62 10.24
CA ILE A 111 -10.80 1.99 10.50
C ILE A 111 -12.21 1.98 11.11
N ARG A 112 -13.14 1.19 10.54
CA ARG A 112 -14.51 1.08 11.07
C ARG A 112 -14.55 0.49 12.49
N ARG A 113 -13.72 -0.52 12.80
CA ARG A 113 -13.62 -1.11 14.15
C ARG A 113 -13.08 -0.11 15.17
N TYR A 114 -12.09 0.69 14.76
CA TYR A 114 -11.57 1.79 15.58
C TYR A 114 -12.69 2.80 15.94
N PHE A 115 -13.46 3.26 14.96
CA PHE A 115 -14.60 4.16 15.22
C PHE A 115 -15.70 3.54 16.10
N ARG A 116 -15.82 2.21 16.11
CA ARG A 116 -16.76 1.48 16.98
C ARG A 116 -16.20 1.18 18.37
N ASN A 117 -14.98 1.61 18.69
CA ASN A 117 -14.27 1.26 19.93
C ASN A 117 -14.21 -0.26 20.18
N ASP A 118 -14.21 -1.06 19.10
CA ASP A 118 -14.15 -2.51 19.21
C ASP A 118 -12.70 -2.96 19.37
N THR A 119 -12.27 -3.12 20.62
CA THR A 119 -10.93 -3.60 20.98
C THR A 119 -10.88 -5.12 21.11
N SER A 120 -11.90 -5.85 20.65
CA SER A 120 -11.93 -7.31 20.74
C SER A 120 -10.88 -7.93 19.81
N TRP A 121 -9.87 -8.55 20.41
CA TRP A 121 -8.88 -9.33 19.69
C TRP A 121 -9.49 -10.67 19.28
N ALA A 122 -9.45 -11.01 18.00
CA ALA A 122 -9.87 -12.34 17.56
C ALA A 122 -8.89 -13.36 18.15
N ALA A 123 -9.40 -14.31 18.94
CA ALA A 123 -8.58 -15.40 19.45
C ALA A 123 -7.98 -16.15 18.26
N VAL A 124 -6.66 -16.18 18.13
CA VAL A 124 -5.97 -17.00 17.11
C VAL A 124 -5.89 -18.41 17.69
N PRO A 125 -6.72 -19.36 17.24
CA PRO A 125 -6.65 -20.72 17.75
C PRO A 125 -5.29 -21.29 17.38
N ARG A 126 -4.54 -21.76 18.38
CA ARG A 126 -3.27 -22.45 18.15
C ARG A 126 -3.59 -23.83 17.59
N VAL A 127 -3.54 -23.96 16.27
CA VAL A 127 -3.58 -25.27 15.63
C VAL A 127 -2.20 -25.88 15.83
N GLY A 128 -2.08 -26.79 16.81
CA GLY A 128 -0.87 -27.58 16.98
C GLY A 128 -0.60 -28.41 15.73
N LEU A 129 0.67 -28.62 15.40
CA LEU A 129 1.05 -29.55 14.34
C LEU A 129 0.53 -30.94 14.73
N GLY A 130 -0.50 -31.41 14.02
CA GLY A 130 -1.03 -32.76 14.21
C GLY A 130 0.09 -33.77 14.00
N LYS A 131 0.20 -34.74 14.92
CA LYS A 131 1.10 -35.88 14.74
C LYS A 131 0.74 -36.60 13.44
N SER A 132 1.73 -36.69 12.55
CA SER A 132 1.72 -37.61 11.41
C SER A 132 1.75 -39.07 11.88
#